data_AF-A0A929EBJ8-F1
#
_entry.id   AF-A0A929EBJ8-F1
#
_cell.length_a   1.000
_cell.length_b   1.000
_cell.length_c   1.000
_cell.angle_alpha   90.00
_cell.angle_beta   90.00
_cell.angle_gamma   90.00
#
_symmetry.space_group_name_H-M   'P 1'
#
loop_
_entity.id
_entity.type
_entity.pdbx_description
1 polymer ?
#
loop_
_entity_poly.entity_id
_entity_poly.type
_entity_poly.pdbx_seq_one_letter_code
_entity_poly.pdbx_strand_id
1 'polypeptide(L)'
;MDILSIIIIGVVVLLIADSFLIYYVRRKRRGSFKLVIEKGIIIENNGNVPSEFLYDIQQLARMSKPDSLIINGSGIESSEPKLEFMGNISFELREKIEHALSLSLQKNTGEKV
;
A
#
# COMPACT_ATOMS: atom_id res chain seq x y z
N MET A 1 32.18 -21.36 32.24
CA MET A 1 31.19 -20.37 31.78
C MET A 1 30.70 -19.67 33.02
N ASP A 2 30.94 -18.37 33.12
CA ASP A 2 30.61 -17.61 34.32
C ASP A 2 29.17 -17.12 34.26
N ILE A 3 28.54 -16.91 35.42
CA ILE A 3 27.15 -16.46 35.53
C ILE A 3 26.93 -15.16 34.72
N LEU A 4 27.94 -14.29 34.68
CA LEU A 4 27.95 -13.06 33.88
C LEU A 4 27.76 -13.33 32.38
N SER A 5 28.40 -14.37 31.84
CA SER A 5 28.30 -14.74 30.42
C SER A 5 26.89 -15.22 30.06
N ILE A 6 26.21 -15.93 30.96
CA ILE A 6 24.84 -16.41 30.77
C ILE A 6 23.85 -15.23 30.74
N ILE A 7 24.02 -14.26 31.62
CA ILE A 7 23.17 -13.06 31.68
C ILE A 7 23.31 -12.24 30.38
N ILE A 8 24.54 -12.03 29.89
CA ILE A 8 24.79 -11.26 28.65
C ILE A 8 24.12 -11.93 27.45
N ILE A 9 24.27 -13.26 27.30
CA ILE A 9 23.63 -14.00 26.21
C ILE A 9 22.09 -13.88 26.29
N GLY A 10 21.52 -13.96 27.50
CA GLY A 10 20.09 -13.79 27.72
C GLY A 10 19.57 -12.42 27.28
N VAL A 11 20.29 -11.34 27.61
CA VAL A 11 19.93 -9.97 27.21
C VAL A 11 20.02 -9.80 25.69
N VAL A 12 21.07 -10.33 25.05
CA VAL A 12 21.23 -10.24 23.59
C VAL A 12 20.12 -10.99 22.86
N VAL A 13 19.74 -12.18 23.32
CA VAL A 13 18.64 -12.96 22.74
C VAL A 13 17.30 -12.22 22.88
N LEU A 14 17.04 -11.59 24.02
CA LEU A 14 15.84 -10.77 24.24
C LEU A 14 15.78 -9.58 23.25
N LEU A 15 16.89 -8.86 23.05
CA LEU A 15 16.93 -7.72 22.12
C LEU A 15 16.71 -8.14 20.65
N ILE A 16 17.23 -9.30 20.25
CA ILE A 16 17.01 -9.85 18.91
C ILE A 16 15.54 -10.25 18.75
N ALA A 17 14.95 -10.91 19.75
CA ALA A 17 13.55 -11.31 19.72
C ALA A 17 12.59 -10.12 19.62
N ASP A 18 12.82 -9.06 20.40
CA ASP A 18 12.03 -7.82 20.34
C ASP A 18 12.14 -7.14 18.98
N SER A 19 13.36 -7.05 18.43
CA SER A 19 13.60 -6.49 17.09
C SER A 19 12.87 -7.31 16.01
N PHE A 20 12.88 -8.63 16.13
CA PHE A 20 12.20 -9.53 15.21
C PHE A 20 10.67 -9.42 15.32
N LEU A 21 10.14 -9.28 16.54
CA LEU A 21 8.72 -9.10 16.80
C LEU A 21 8.22 -7.78 16.21
N ILE A 22 8.94 -6.68 16.44
CA ILE A 22 8.59 -5.35 15.88
C ILE A 22 8.61 -5.40 14.35
N TYR A 23 9.63 -6.04 13.76
CA TYR A 23 9.74 -6.22 12.32
C TYR A 23 8.55 -7.03 11.76
N TYR A 24 8.20 -8.14 12.42
CA TYR A 24 7.12 -9.02 11.99
C TYR A 24 5.74 -8.36 12.13
N VAL A 25 5.51 -7.60 13.21
CA VAL A 25 4.28 -6.85 13.44
C VAL A 25 4.11 -5.74 12.39
N ARG A 26 5.19 -5.02 12.04
CA ARG A 26 5.16 -4.04 10.94
C ARG A 26 4.85 -4.67 9.59
N ARG A 27 5.34 -5.87 9.32
CA ARG A 27 5.07 -6.58 8.05
C ARG A 27 3.59 -7.00 7.91
N LYS A 28 2.89 -7.26 9.02
CA LYS A 28 1.52 -7.76 9.02
C LYS A 28 0.45 -6.66 8.85
N ARG A 29 0.79 -5.40 9.13
CA ARG A 29 -0.09 -4.23 8.93
C ARG A 29 0.09 -3.57 7.56
N ARG A 30 0.37 -4.34 6.51
CA ARG A 30 0.42 -3.79 5.17
C ARG A 30 -1.01 -3.62 4.69
N GLY A 31 -1.53 -2.40 4.74
CA GLY A 31 -2.82 -2.06 4.15
C GLY A 31 -2.90 -2.61 2.72
N SER A 32 -4.04 -3.17 2.38
CA SER A 32 -4.35 -3.65 1.04
C SER A 32 -5.74 -3.16 0.65
N PHE A 33 -5.94 -2.98 -0.64
CA PHE A 33 -7.24 -2.62 -1.18
C PHE A 33 -7.52 -3.31 -2.50
N LYS A 34 -8.80 -3.36 -2.84
CA LYS A 34 -9.32 -3.77 -4.13
C LYS A 34 -10.33 -2.73 -4.61
N LEU A 35 -10.10 -2.19 -5.81
CA LEU A 35 -11.05 -1.35 -6.52
C LEU A 35 -11.55 -2.10 -7.77
N VAL A 36 -12.86 -2.09 -7.98
CA VAL A 36 -13.46 -2.57 -9.22
C VAL A 36 -14.14 -1.41 -9.91
N ILE A 37 -13.80 -1.21 -11.18
CA ILE A 37 -14.26 -0.11 -12.01
C ILE A 37 -14.93 -0.70 -13.23
N GLU A 38 -16.18 -0.31 -13.45
CA GLU A 38 -16.94 -0.70 -14.64
C GLU A 38 -17.49 0.54 -15.33
N LYS A 39 -17.31 0.63 -16.65
CA LYS A 39 -17.80 1.73 -17.49
C LYS A 39 -17.43 3.12 -16.94
N GLY A 40 -16.26 3.22 -16.32
CA GLY A 40 -15.75 4.46 -15.70
C GLY A 40 -16.28 4.81 -14.31
N ILE A 41 -16.98 3.89 -13.63
CA ILE A 41 -17.52 4.09 -12.27
C ILE A 41 -16.90 3.07 -11.33
N ILE A 42 -16.44 3.50 -10.15
CA ILE A 42 -16.02 2.59 -9.09
C ILE A 42 -17.28 1.93 -8.50
N ILE A 43 -17.39 0.61 -8.65
CA ILE A 43 -18.52 -0.19 -8.15
C ILE A 43 -18.20 -0.96 -6.87
N GLU A 44 -16.91 -1.22 -6.60
CA GLU A 44 -16.45 -1.89 -5.39
C GLU A 44 -15.21 -1.16 -4.86
N ASN A 45 -15.21 -0.87 -3.57
CA ASN A 45 -14.06 -0.35 -2.84
C ASN A 45 -13.92 -1.12 -1.54
N ASN A 46 -12.94 -2.02 -1.49
CA ASN A 46 -12.67 -2.85 -0.33
C ASN A 46 -11.27 -2.55 0.20
N GLY A 47 -11.17 -2.23 1.49
CA GLY A 47 -9.91 -2.01 2.19
C GLY A 47 -9.62 -0.55 2.53
N ASN A 48 -8.37 -0.27 2.89
CA ASN A 48 -7.90 1.09 3.16
C ASN A 48 -7.50 1.72 1.82
N VAL A 49 -8.26 2.66 1.29
CA VAL A 49 -7.84 3.43 0.11
C VAL A 49 -7.71 4.90 0.50
N PRO A 50 -6.60 5.57 0.17
CA PRO A 50 -6.49 7.02 0.36
C PRO A 50 -7.63 7.74 -0.35
N SER A 51 -8.28 8.69 0.31
CA SER A 51 -9.47 9.35 -0.24
C SER A 51 -9.15 10.20 -1.47
N GLU A 52 -7.97 10.83 -1.49
CA GLU A 52 -7.45 11.56 -2.64
C GLU A 52 -7.23 10.63 -3.84
N PHE A 53 -6.67 9.44 -3.58
CA PHE A 53 -6.48 8.43 -4.62
C PHE A 53 -7.81 7.97 -5.20
N LEU A 54 -8.82 7.69 -4.37
CA LEU A 54 -10.17 7.33 -4.87
C LEU A 54 -10.75 8.39 -5.80
N TYR A 55 -10.60 9.66 -5.43
CA TYR A 55 -11.09 10.77 -6.22
C TYR A 55 -10.40 10.86 -7.60
N ASP A 56 -9.07 10.75 -7.61
CA ASP A 56 -8.28 10.78 -8.85
C ASP A 56 -8.61 9.59 -9.76
N ILE A 57 -8.71 8.38 -9.20
CA ILE A 57 -9.11 7.18 -9.95
C ILE A 57 -10.51 7.33 -10.53
N GLN A 58 -11.46 7.84 -9.77
CA GLN A 58 -12.83 8.06 -10.25
C GLN A 58 -12.87 9.05 -11.42
N GLN A 59 -12.02 10.08 -11.43
CA GLN A 59 -11.92 11.01 -12.57
C GLN A 59 -11.26 10.36 -13.78
N LEU A 60 -10.12 9.70 -13.58
CA LEU A 60 -9.39 8.99 -14.65
C LEU A 60 -10.28 7.92 -15.30
N ALA A 61 -11.04 7.17 -14.51
CA ALA A 61 -11.99 6.17 -14.95
C ALA A 61 -13.13 6.79 -15.78
N ARG A 62 -13.67 7.95 -15.40
CA ARG A 62 -14.72 8.64 -16.18
C ARG A 62 -14.23 9.13 -17.53
N MET A 63 -12.97 9.56 -17.61
CA MET A 63 -12.36 10.03 -18.86
C MET A 63 -12.04 8.88 -19.81
N SER A 64 -11.43 7.81 -19.29
CA SER A 64 -10.99 6.67 -20.09
C SER A 64 -12.09 5.63 -20.36
N LYS A 65 -13.11 5.58 -19.51
CA LYS A 65 -14.26 4.66 -19.57
C LYS A 65 -13.84 3.20 -19.84
N PRO A 66 -12.99 2.61 -18.98
CA PRO A 66 -12.63 1.21 -19.14
C PRO A 66 -13.90 0.34 -19.01
N ASP A 67 -14.03 -0.68 -19.86
CA ASP A 67 -15.16 -1.61 -19.80
C ASP A 67 -15.21 -2.31 -18.44
N SER A 68 -14.06 -2.87 -18.02
CA SER A 68 -13.85 -3.49 -16.72
C SER A 68 -12.38 -3.37 -16.34
N LEU A 69 -12.10 -2.83 -15.15
CA LEU A 69 -10.77 -2.70 -14.59
C LEU A 69 -10.80 -3.02 -13.09
N ILE A 70 -9.93 -3.94 -12.67
CA ILE A 70 -9.69 -4.25 -11.26
C ILE A 70 -8.30 -3.75 -10.89
N ILE A 71 -8.21 -3.01 -9.79
CA ILE A 71 -6.96 -2.48 -9.24
C ILE A 71 -6.79 -3.07 -7.84
N ASN A 72 -5.77 -3.92 -7.67
CA ASN A 72 -5.38 -4.43 -6.36
C ASN A 72 -4.17 -3.62 -5.87
N GLY A 73 -4.31 -2.99 -4.71
CA GLY A 73 -3.24 -2.28 -4.04
C GLY A 73 -2.73 -3.06 -2.83
N SER A 74 -1.42 -3.09 -2.65
CA SER A 74 -0.79 -3.65 -1.45
C SER A 74 0.33 -2.75 -0.94
N GLY A 75 0.54 -2.76 0.38
CA GLY A 75 1.64 -2.00 0.98
C GLY A 75 1.46 -0.48 0.90
N ILE A 76 0.23 0.01 0.84
CA ILE A 76 -0.09 1.46 0.82
C ILE A 76 0.43 2.25 2.03
N GLU A 77 0.60 1.59 3.18
CA GLU A 77 1.19 2.19 4.40
C GLU A 77 2.71 1.95 4.46
N SER A 78 3.30 1.38 3.40
CA SER A 78 4.73 1.11 3.29
C SER A 78 5.39 2.07 2.29
N SER A 79 6.71 2.17 2.34
CA SER A 79 7.52 2.95 1.39
C SER A 79 7.49 2.41 -0.04
N GLU A 80 6.97 1.19 -0.26
CA GLU A 80 6.93 0.51 -1.56
C GLU A 80 5.52 0.00 -1.87
N PRO A 81 4.55 0.90 -2.13
CA PRO A 81 3.21 0.51 -2.56
C PRO A 81 3.29 -0.21 -3.92
N LYS A 82 2.46 -1.23 -4.10
CA LYS A 82 2.35 -1.96 -5.38
C LYS A 82 0.92 -1.98 -5.87
N LEU A 83 0.76 -1.76 -7.17
CA LEU A 83 -0.51 -1.88 -7.88
C LEU A 83 -0.45 -3.04 -8.87
N GLU A 84 -1.48 -3.88 -8.83
CA GLU A 84 -1.73 -4.92 -9.82
C GLU A 84 -3.04 -4.61 -10.55
N PHE A 85 -3.00 -4.67 -11.87
CA PHE A 85 -4.14 -4.35 -12.73
C PHE A 85 -4.64 -5.62 -13.41
N MET A 86 -5.95 -5.87 -13.35
CA MET A 86 -6.59 -6.93 -14.13
C MET A 86 -7.66 -6.33 -15.03
N GLY A 87 -7.61 -6.65 -16.32
CA GLY A 87 -8.51 -6.11 -17.34
C GLY A 87 -7.75 -5.43 -18.47
N ASN A 88 -8.49 -4.89 -19.44
CA ASN A 88 -7.91 -4.17 -20.56
C ASN A 88 -7.67 -2.71 -20.15
N ILE A 89 -6.41 -2.32 -20.02
CA ILE A 89 -5.99 -0.98 -19.60
C ILE A 89 -4.88 -0.47 -20.53
N SER A 90 -5.02 0.79 -20.97
CA SER A 90 -3.96 1.44 -21.74
C SER A 90 -2.75 1.74 -20.85
N PHE A 91 -1.56 1.70 -21.45
CA PHE A 91 -0.31 2.05 -20.75
C PHE A 91 -0.38 3.46 -20.13
N GLU A 92 -0.93 4.42 -20.87
CA GLU A 92 -1.12 5.79 -20.39
C GLU A 92 -2.01 5.87 -19.13
N LEU A 93 -3.12 5.13 -19.10
CA LEU A 93 -4.00 5.10 -17.93
C LEU A 93 -3.30 4.46 -16.74
N ARG A 94 -2.52 3.40 -16.97
CA ARG A 94 -1.73 2.73 -15.94
C ARG A 94 -0.72 3.68 -15.29
N GLU A 95 0.07 4.40 -16.08
CA GLU A 95 1.04 5.37 -15.56
C GLU A 95 0.36 6.48 -14.75
N LYS A 96 -0.77 7.00 -15.25
CA LYS A 96 -1.55 8.04 -14.54
C LYS A 96 -2.05 7.55 -13.18
N ILE A 97 -2.49 6.29 -13.10
CA ILE A 97 -2.94 5.67 -11.85
C ILE A 97 -1.77 5.48 -10.88
N GLU A 98 -0.64 4.93 -11.35
CA GLU A 98 0.55 4.74 -10.52
C GLU A 98 1.07 6.08 -9.97
N HIS A 99 1.05 7.13 -10.79
CA HIS A 99 1.43 8.48 -10.39
C HIS A 99 0.46 9.08 -9.35
N ALA A 100 -0.86 8.92 -9.54
CA ALA A 100 -1.87 9.38 -8.58
C ALA A 100 -1.67 8.73 -7.19
N LEU A 101 -1.32 7.44 -7.16
CA LEU A 101 -1.03 6.75 -5.90
C LEU A 101 0.17 7.39 -5.19
N SER A 102 1.27 7.60 -5.92
CA SER A 102 2.48 8.23 -5.38
C SER A 102 2.18 9.58 -4.73
N LEU A 103 1.41 10.45 -5.41
CA LEU A 103 1.01 11.75 -4.89
C LEU A 103 0.14 11.66 -3.63
N SER A 104 -0.84 10.74 -3.62
CA SER A 104 -1.73 10.56 -2.49
C SER A 104 -0.98 10.12 -1.22
N LEU A 105 0.09 9.34 -1.38
CA LEU A 105 0.90 8.85 -0.27
C LEU A 105 1.91 9.89 0.23
N GLN A 106 2.51 10.69 -0.66
CA GLN A 106 3.39 11.80 -0.27
C GLN A 106 2.66 12.81 0.62
N LYS A 107 1.43 13.19 0.25
CA LYS A 107 0.59 14.08 1.08
C LYS A 107 0.31 13.52 2.47
N ASN A 108 0.10 12.21 2.56
CA ASN A 108 -0.20 11.55 3.83
C ASN A 108 1.05 11.39 4.73
N THR A 109 2.25 11.45 4.15
CA THR A 109 3.53 11.29 4.86
C THR A 109 4.06 12.61 5.44
N GLY A 110 3.36 13.73 5.24
CA GLY A 110 3.66 14.96 5.95
C GLY A 110 4.94 15.66 5.51
N GLU A 111 5.12 15.88 4.22
CA GLU A 111 5.90 17.04 3.79
C GLU A 111 5.04 18.29 4.08
N LYS A 112 5.17 18.79 5.32
CA LYS A 112 4.72 20.13 5.68
C LYS A 112 5.52 21.10 4.82
N VAL A 113 4.88 21.67 3.80
CA VAL A 113 5.27 22.97 3.26
C VAL A 113 5.03 24.03 4.33
#